data_AF-A0A133ZF87-F1
#
_entry.id   AF-A0A133ZF87-F1
#
_cell.length_a   1.000
_cell.length_b   1.000
_cell.length_c   1.000
_cell.angle_alpha   90.00
_cell.angle_beta   90.00
_cell.angle_gamma   90.00
#
_symmetry.space_group_name_H-M   'P 1'
#
loop_
_entity.id
_entity.type
_entity.pdbx_description
1 polymer ?
#
loop_
_entity_poly.entity_id
_entity_poly.type
_entity_poly.pdbx_seq_one_letter_code
_entity_poly.pdbx_strand_id
1 'polypeptide(L)'
;MNTKHTTPIDTLVQLERKSARDAHTCLNELFTSHLPNQAQCLMEALNNAGIEAFVVGGWLRDVVLDRPRHDIDLAANAPWEHVERVALSHGWSVHHTGIAHGTLSVVIDGMCFEVTQYRSDGTYSDARHPDAVSPVQTIEDDLARRDFTINALAWNASRGLVDAYGGLRDCKRGIIRAVGSADMRMSEDALRILRALRFASEMGFSIDEETWHAMNTRKTLLEKLPMPRVRAEFERFLEGSHVQKALVAYADIVCALIPELQASRGFDQKTRYHCFDVYEHSAHCTGFIPAQAHLRWAALLHDSGKPSVCVEEQGVRHFHGHAEKSCIITRSVLSRFGYRKRVIDRACYLVKHHDDMLGVPCEEITMTMVQHLLKTMKGNVELFYEWCALQRADAQAKAAGYQEGVALADALEAQCNAILKCGAPYSLKQLAITGDDVCTYTHCEACDIGAILTKALERVIDKRCENSHDALVNWLVAGSS
;
A
#
# COMPACT_ATOMS: atom_id res chain seq x y z
N MET A 1 -14.99 -15.25 21.75
CA MET A 1 -14.79 -14.40 22.95
C MET A 1 -13.50 -13.62 22.75
N ASN A 2 -13.59 -12.38 22.28
CA ASN A 2 -12.41 -11.50 22.12
C ASN A 2 -12.02 -10.98 23.50
N THR A 3 -10.94 -11.51 24.08
CA THR A 3 -10.21 -10.79 25.12
C THR A 3 -9.75 -9.48 24.51
N LYS A 4 -10.35 -8.35 24.92
CA LYS A 4 -9.86 -7.02 24.50
C LYS A 4 -8.41 -6.93 24.95
N HIS A 5 -7.48 -7.04 24.00
CA HIS A 5 -6.08 -6.74 24.24
C HIS A 5 -6.03 -5.28 24.71
N THR A 6 -5.63 -5.06 25.95
CA THR A 6 -5.56 -3.71 26.52
C THR A 6 -4.27 -3.11 26.00
N THR A 7 -4.35 -1.99 25.29
CA THR A 7 -3.15 -1.31 24.76
C THR A 7 -2.46 -0.51 25.87
N PRO A 8 -1.17 -0.15 25.70
CA PRO A 8 -0.50 0.75 26.64
C PRO A 8 -1.30 2.06 26.83
N ILE A 9 -1.85 2.64 25.76
CA ILE A 9 -2.65 3.85 25.83
C ILE A 9 -3.96 3.71 26.62
N ASP A 10 -4.58 2.53 26.62
CA ASP A 10 -5.76 2.25 27.46
C ASP A 10 -5.40 2.25 28.94
N THR A 11 -4.24 1.67 29.28
CA THR A 11 -3.71 1.60 30.65
C THR A 11 -3.36 2.99 31.16
N LEU A 12 -2.73 3.81 30.31
CA LEU A 12 -2.33 5.18 30.64
C LEU A 12 -3.52 6.06 31.04
N VAL A 13 -4.66 5.96 30.36
CA VAL A 13 -5.81 6.80 30.73
C VAL A 13 -6.48 6.35 32.03
N GLN A 14 -6.41 5.05 32.36
CA GLN A 14 -6.85 4.61 33.68
C GLN A 14 -5.97 5.19 34.79
N LEU A 15 -4.67 5.35 34.52
CA LEU A 15 -3.71 5.96 35.44
C LEU A 15 -3.88 7.48 35.53
N GLU A 16 -4.06 8.20 34.42
CA GLU A 16 -4.32 9.66 34.43
C GLU A 16 -5.54 10.04 35.28
N ARG A 17 -6.59 9.20 35.25
CA ARG A 17 -7.79 9.39 36.09
C ARG A 17 -7.53 9.22 37.59
N LYS A 18 -6.45 8.53 37.96
CA LYS A 18 -6.06 8.27 39.35
C LYS A 18 -4.98 9.24 39.84
N SER A 19 -3.93 9.47 39.04
CA SER A 19 -2.77 10.29 39.38
C SER A 19 -1.95 10.63 38.13
N ALA A 20 -1.71 11.93 37.88
CA ALA A 20 -0.83 12.38 36.79
C ALA A 20 0.62 11.92 36.96
N ARG A 21 1.08 11.77 38.21
CA ARG A 21 2.44 11.30 38.53
C ARG A 21 2.63 9.82 38.17
N ASP A 22 1.59 9.01 38.38
CA ASP A 22 1.64 7.57 38.10
C ASP A 22 1.62 7.33 36.59
N ALA A 23 0.83 8.12 35.84
CA ALA A 23 0.82 8.10 34.38
C ALA A 23 2.19 8.50 33.79
N HIS A 24 2.82 9.55 34.33
CA HIS A 24 4.15 9.98 33.90
C HIS A 24 5.22 8.91 34.14
N THR A 25 5.21 8.29 35.33
CA THR A 25 6.17 7.23 35.68
C THR A 25 6.00 6.01 34.76
N CYS A 26 4.75 5.59 34.54
CA CYS A 26 4.41 4.49 33.65
C CYS A 26 4.84 4.75 32.20
N LEU A 27 4.64 5.98 31.69
CA LEU A 27 5.11 6.37 30.35
C LEU A 27 6.64 6.29 30.24
N ASN A 28 7.37 6.79 31.24
CA ASN A 28 8.83 6.73 31.24
C ASN A 28 9.33 5.29 31.24
N GLU A 29 8.75 4.41 32.06
CA GLU A 29 9.12 2.99 32.07
C GLU A 29 8.78 2.31 30.74
N LEU A 30 7.62 2.64 30.16
CA LEU A 30 7.19 2.10 28.87
C LEU A 30 8.16 2.49 27.75
N PHE A 31 8.50 3.78 27.62
CA PHE A 31 9.40 4.23 26.56
C PHE A 31 10.83 3.73 26.79
N THR A 32 11.35 3.80 28.01
CA THR A 32 12.69 3.29 28.34
C THR A 32 12.82 1.80 28.03
N SER A 33 11.82 0.98 28.39
CA SER A 33 11.86 -0.47 28.14
C SER A 33 11.82 -0.86 26.65
N HIS A 34 11.27 0.00 25.80
CA HIS A 34 11.19 -0.23 24.36
C HIS A 34 12.32 0.43 23.57
N LEU A 35 12.98 1.45 24.13
CA LEU A 35 14.05 2.17 23.44
C LEU A 35 15.29 1.28 23.35
N PRO A 36 15.85 1.02 22.14
CA PRO A 36 17.07 0.24 21.99
C PRO A 36 18.24 0.85 22.76
N ASN A 37 19.11 0.00 23.32
CA ASN A 37 20.27 0.43 24.10
C ASN A 37 21.16 1.43 23.33
N GLN A 38 21.32 1.26 22.02
CA GLN A 38 22.09 2.17 21.17
C GLN A 38 21.51 3.60 21.15
N ALA A 39 20.18 3.72 21.08
CA ALA A 39 19.52 5.02 21.15
C ALA A 39 19.64 5.63 22.56
N GLN A 40 19.55 4.80 23.61
CA GLN A 40 19.80 5.24 24.99
C GLN A 40 21.22 5.78 25.16
N CYS A 41 22.24 5.05 24.69
CA CYS A 41 23.64 5.48 24.74
C CYS A 41 23.86 6.79 23.97
N LEU A 42 23.25 6.95 22.79
CA LEU A 42 23.33 8.19 22.02
C LEU A 42 22.72 9.37 22.80
N MET A 43 21.52 9.20 23.37
CA MET A 43 20.89 10.23 24.18
C MET A 43 21.72 10.58 25.41
N GLU A 44 22.27 9.59 26.11
CA GLU A 44 23.16 9.80 27.26
C GLU A 44 24.43 10.56 26.88
N ALA A 45 25.08 10.19 25.78
CA ALA A 45 26.27 10.87 25.28
C ALA A 45 25.99 12.35 24.95
N LEU A 46 24.86 12.63 24.29
CA LEU A 46 24.43 14.00 24.00
C LEU A 46 24.15 14.78 25.28
N ASN A 47 23.39 14.21 26.22
CA ASN A 47 23.08 14.86 27.49
C ASN A 47 24.35 15.15 28.31
N ASN A 48 25.32 14.23 28.35
CA ASN A 48 26.61 14.42 29.02
C ASN A 48 27.46 15.53 28.39
N ALA A 49 27.26 15.79 27.09
CA ALA A 49 27.86 16.92 26.37
C ALA A 49 27.07 18.24 26.54
N GLY A 50 26.01 18.25 27.36
CA GLY A 50 25.14 19.41 27.56
C GLY A 50 24.16 19.66 26.42
N ILE A 51 23.96 18.67 25.53
CA ILE A 51 23.01 18.71 24.42
C ILE A 51 21.73 18.00 24.86
N GLU A 52 20.63 18.74 24.93
CA GLU A 52 19.32 18.17 25.19
C GLU A 52 18.83 17.45 23.93
N ALA A 53 18.39 16.20 24.09
CA ALA A 53 17.84 15.40 23.00
C ALA A 53 16.54 14.68 23.42
N PHE A 54 15.60 14.57 22.48
CA PHE A 54 14.34 13.84 22.64
C PHE A 54 14.18 12.81 21.53
N VAL A 55 13.64 11.64 21.87
CA VAL A 55 12.96 10.80 20.87
C VAL A 55 11.69 11.51 20.46
N VAL A 56 11.39 11.55 19.17
CA VAL A 56 10.25 12.31 18.63
C VAL A 56 9.45 11.51 17.61
N GLY A 57 8.20 11.94 17.39
CA GLY A 57 7.45 11.51 16.21
C GLY A 57 6.79 10.14 16.31
N GLY A 58 6.81 9.43 15.17
CA GLY A 58 6.01 8.22 14.95
C GLY A 58 6.37 7.05 15.87
N TRP A 59 7.63 6.95 16.29
CA TRP A 59 8.05 5.88 17.20
C TRP A 59 7.29 5.93 18.52
N LEU A 60 7.12 7.12 19.12
CA LEU A 60 6.38 7.27 20.38
C LEU A 60 4.91 6.89 20.22
N ARG A 61 4.28 7.33 19.11
CA ARG A 61 2.92 6.95 18.73
C ARG A 61 2.79 5.43 18.62
N ASP A 62 3.72 4.78 17.95
CA ASP A 62 3.66 3.35 17.69
C ASP A 62 3.91 2.52 18.96
N VAL A 63 4.74 3.00 19.90
CA VAL A 63 4.88 2.39 21.24
C VAL A 63 3.55 2.45 22.00
N VAL A 64 2.89 3.61 22.08
CA VAL A 64 1.65 3.72 22.87
C VAL A 64 0.47 2.98 22.24
N LEU A 65 0.48 2.80 20.92
CA LEU A 65 -0.51 2.04 20.16
C LEU A 65 -0.20 0.54 20.02
N ASP A 66 0.93 0.07 20.57
CA ASP A 66 1.41 -1.32 20.44
C ASP A 66 1.52 -1.78 18.97
N ARG A 67 2.11 -0.92 18.13
CA ARG A 67 2.33 -1.17 16.70
C ARG A 67 3.79 -1.57 16.42
N PRO A 68 4.08 -2.21 15.27
CA PRO A 68 5.46 -2.39 14.82
C PRO A 68 6.21 -1.06 14.79
N ARG A 69 7.39 -1.06 15.42
CA ARG A 69 8.22 0.12 15.62
C ARG A 69 9.29 0.15 14.54
N HIS A 70 9.37 1.25 13.81
CA HIS A 70 10.42 1.52 12.83
C HIS A 70 10.95 2.93 13.06
N ASP A 71 12.19 3.17 12.63
CA ASP A 71 12.85 4.48 12.52
C ASP A 71 12.75 5.38 13.77
N ILE A 72 13.86 5.47 14.52
CA ILE A 72 13.95 6.30 15.71
C ILE A 72 14.57 7.64 15.34
N ASP A 73 13.72 8.67 15.36
CA ASP A 73 14.13 10.05 15.15
C ASP A 73 14.41 10.72 16.50
N LEU A 74 15.51 11.49 16.53
CA LEU A 74 15.92 12.31 17.64
C LEU A 74 15.86 13.78 17.25
N ALA A 75 15.35 14.62 18.15
CA ALA A 75 15.45 16.07 18.04
C ALA A 75 16.43 16.57 19.10
N ALA A 76 17.33 17.49 18.75
CA ALA A 76 18.34 18.01 19.68
C ALA A 76 18.43 19.54 19.65
N ASN A 77 18.78 20.16 20.78
CA ASN A 77 18.96 21.61 20.90
C ASN A 77 20.32 22.11 20.37
N ALA A 78 20.97 21.36 19.48
CA ALA A 78 22.31 21.66 18.97
C ALA A 78 22.43 21.45 17.46
N PRO A 79 23.32 22.21 16.77
CA PRO A 79 23.64 21.99 15.36
C PRO A 79 24.22 20.59 15.11
N TRP A 80 24.08 20.10 13.87
CA TRP A 80 24.55 18.78 13.48
C TRP A 80 26.06 18.58 13.69
N GLU A 81 26.87 19.64 13.58
CA GLU A 81 28.31 19.61 13.83
C GLU A 81 28.65 19.30 15.29
N HIS A 82 27.77 19.68 16.23
CA HIS A 82 27.96 19.39 17.65
C HIS A 82 27.63 17.93 17.94
N VAL A 83 26.53 17.44 17.36
CA VAL A 83 26.13 16.03 17.41
C VAL A 83 27.23 15.15 16.80
N GLU A 84 27.80 15.55 15.65
CA GLU A 84 28.88 14.83 14.99
C GLU A 84 30.12 14.70 15.90
N ARG A 85 30.55 15.79 16.55
CA ARG A 85 31.70 15.73 17.47
C ARG A 85 31.47 14.76 18.62
N VAL A 86 30.26 14.71 19.16
CA VAL A 86 29.90 13.75 20.23
C VAL A 86 29.88 12.32 19.68
N ALA A 87 29.28 12.09 18.52
CA ALA A 87 29.22 10.76 17.93
C ALA A 87 30.63 10.21 17.61
N LEU A 88 31.49 11.02 17.01
CA LEU A 88 32.86 10.64 16.66
C LEU A 88 33.74 10.41 17.90
N SER A 89 33.54 11.16 18.99
CA SER A 89 34.31 10.95 20.24
C SER A 89 33.97 9.62 20.92
N HIS A 90 32.77 9.09 20.67
CA HIS A 90 32.33 7.76 21.10
C HIS A 90 32.67 6.64 20.08
N GLY A 91 33.34 6.96 18.97
CA GLY A 91 33.73 6.00 17.94
C GLY A 91 32.60 5.55 17.03
N TRP A 92 31.47 6.26 17.00
CA TRP A 92 30.35 5.96 16.11
C TRP A 92 30.57 6.54 14.72
N SER A 93 29.94 5.90 13.73
CA SER A 93 29.98 6.39 12.35
C SER A 93 28.87 7.40 12.12
N VAL A 94 29.08 8.34 11.19
CA VAL A 94 28.07 9.34 10.83
C VAL A 94 27.91 9.41 9.32
N HIS A 95 26.71 9.78 8.87
CA HIS A 95 26.43 10.11 7.48
C HIS A 95 25.81 11.51 7.41
N HIS A 96 26.30 12.32 6.46
CA HIS A 96 25.82 13.68 6.24
C HIS A 96 24.55 13.76 5.37
N THR A 97 23.75 12.70 5.39
CA THR A 97 22.45 12.67 4.75
C THR A 97 21.48 13.57 5.51
N GLY A 98 21.17 14.75 4.95
CA GLY A 98 20.20 15.68 5.53
C GLY A 98 20.78 16.90 6.25
N ILE A 99 22.10 17.12 6.23
CA ILE A 99 22.74 18.27 6.92
C ILE A 99 22.24 19.62 6.42
N ALA A 100 21.79 19.71 5.16
CA ALA A 100 21.16 20.90 4.58
C ALA A 100 19.87 21.33 5.33
N HIS A 101 19.27 20.41 6.08
CA HIS A 101 18.08 20.65 6.90
C HIS A 101 18.35 20.48 8.40
N GLY A 102 19.62 20.43 8.80
CA GLY A 102 20.03 20.28 10.20
C GLY A 102 19.94 18.85 10.74
N THR A 103 19.91 17.83 9.88
CA THR A 103 19.83 16.42 10.27
C THR A 103 21.17 15.71 10.05
N LEU A 104 21.62 14.96 11.05
CA LEU A 104 22.77 14.06 10.98
C LEU A 104 22.30 12.62 11.21
N SER A 105 22.76 11.68 10.38
CA SER A 105 22.54 10.26 10.64
C SER A 105 23.71 9.69 11.44
N VAL A 106 23.45 9.13 12.62
CA VAL A 106 24.44 8.48 13.48
C VAL A 106 24.23 6.97 13.45
N VAL A 107 25.29 6.21 13.20
CA VAL A 107 25.25 4.74 13.08
C VAL A 107 25.98 4.08 14.25
N ILE A 108 25.24 3.25 15.00
CA ILE A 108 25.72 2.52 16.18
C ILE A 108 25.32 1.05 16.02
N ASP A 109 26.30 0.15 15.98
CA ASP A 109 26.12 -1.30 15.79
C ASP A 109 25.20 -1.68 14.60
N GLY A 110 25.29 -0.92 13.50
CA GLY A 110 24.50 -1.13 12.29
C GLY A 110 23.09 -0.54 12.33
N MET A 111 22.66 0.08 13.43
CA MET A 111 21.42 0.86 13.51
C MET A 111 21.69 2.34 13.22
N CYS A 112 20.83 2.94 12.40
CA CYS A 112 20.91 4.34 12.01
C CYS A 112 19.87 5.18 12.77
N PHE A 113 20.30 6.29 13.36
CA PHE A 113 19.48 7.24 14.08
C PHE A 113 19.58 8.62 13.43
N GLU A 114 18.45 9.23 13.08
CA GLU A 114 18.44 10.60 12.56
C GLU A 114 18.34 11.59 13.71
N VAL A 115 19.36 12.42 13.89
CA VAL A 115 19.39 13.49 14.90
C VAL A 115 19.21 14.83 14.20
N THR A 116 18.09 15.50 14.46
CA THR A 116 17.75 16.78 13.82
C THR A 116 17.77 17.92 14.83
N GLN A 117 18.42 19.03 14.46
CA GLN A 117 18.38 20.24 15.28
C GLN A 117 16.94 20.77 15.40
N TYR A 118 16.56 21.23 16.59
CA TYR A 118 15.30 21.96 16.79
C TYR A 118 15.18 23.09 15.78
N ARG A 119 14.08 23.09 15.03
CA ARG A 119 13.86 24.12 14.01
C ARG A 119 12.41 24.53 13.90
N SER A 120 12.19 25.70 13.32
CA SER A 120 10.94 26.09 12.68
C SER A 120 11.14 26.08 11.18
N ASP A 121 10.06 25.72 10.47
CA ASP A 121 10.06 25.70 9.02
C ASP A 121 9.59 27.08 8.52
N GLY A 122 10.33 27.67 7.58
CA GLY A 122 10.00 28.95 6.93
C GLY A 122 8.91 28.83 5.86
N THR A 123 8.88 29.78 4.91
CA THR A 123 7.94 29.73 3.78
C THR A 123 8.22 28.54 2.87
N TYR A 124 7.20 28.06 2.17
CA TYR A 124 7.33 26.95 1.22
C TYR A 124 7.01 27.46 -0.18
N SER A 125 8.03 27.75 -1.00
CA SER A 125 7.82 28.21 -2.38
C SER A 125 7.34 27.08 -3.30
N ASP A 126 7.71 25.84 -3.01
CA ASP A 126 7.37 24.64 -3.78
C ASP A 126 6.27 23.77 -3.13
N ALA A 127 5.63 24.27 -2.06
CA ALA A 127 4.67 23.53 -1.24
C ALA A 127 5.19 22.16 -0.73
N ARG A 128 6.51 22.05 -0.52
CA ARG A 128 7.17 20.80 -0.11
C ARG A 128 8.30 21.00 0.90
N HIS A 129 9.28 21.86 0.63
CA HIS A 129 10.38 22.14 1.56
C HIS A 129 10.30 23.58 2.00
N PRO A 130 10.60 23.86 3.28
CA PRO A 130 10.75 25.23 3.67
C PRO A 130 11.98 25.81 2.97
N ASP A 131 11.80 26.98 2.36
CA ASP A 131 12.83 27.78 1.68
C ASP A 131 14.01 28.08 2.62
N ALA A 132 13.72 28.13 3.93
CA ALA A 132 14.70 28.22 4.99
C ALA A 132 14.17 27.51 6.25
N VAL A 133 15.07 26.89 7.01
CA VAL A 133 14.80 26.44 8.38
C VAL A 133 15.53 27.36 9.35
N SER A 134 14.88 27.71 10.45
CA SER A 134 15.46 28.55 11.50
C SER A 134 15.58 27.75 12.79
N PRO A 135 16.73 27.74 13.47
CA PRO A 135 16.83 27.11 14.77
C PRO A 135 15.82 27.68 15.76
N VAL A 136 15.23 26.83 16.59
CA VAL A 136 14.36 27.24 17.71
C VAL A 136 14.96 26.76 19.04
N GLN A 137 14.52 27.38 20.13
CA GLN A 137 15.10 27.15 21.44
C GLN A 137 14.42 26.02 22.22
N THR A 138 13.14 25.74 21.94
CA THR A 138 12.35 24.76 22.69
C THR A 138 11.91 23.60 21.82
N ILE A 139 11.75 22.43 22.43
CA ILE A 139 11.20 21.25 21.75
C ILE A 139 9.73 21.49 21.36
N GLU A 140 8.97 22.25 22.15
CA GLU A 140 7.59 22.63 21.86
C GLU A 140 7.49 23.38 20.53
N ASP A 141 8.41 24.30 20.25
CA ASP A 141 8.49 25.01 18.97
C ASP A 141 8.83 24.07 17.80
N ASP A 142 9.69 23.07 18.01
CA ASP A 142 9.96 22.03 16.99
C ASP A 142 8.70 21.17 16.74
N LEU A 143 7.96 20.82 17.79
CA LEU A 143 6.73 20.05 17.67
C LEU A 143 5.63 20.84 16.91
N ALA A 144 5.63 22.18 16.99
CA ALA A 144 4.66 23.06 16.34
C ALA A 144 4.64 22.96 14.80
N ARG A 145 5.77 22.60 14.18
CA ARG A 145 5.91 22.49 12.71
C ARG A 145 5.43 21.14 12.16
N ARG A 146 5.16 20.17 13.03
CA ARG A 146 4.81 18.80 12.63
C ARG A 146 3.42 18.75 12.02
N ASP A 147 3.15 17.67 11.30
CA ASP A 147 1.92 17.52 10.54
C ASP A 147 0.70 17.35 11.44
N PHE A 148 0.71 16.34 12.30
CA PHE A 148 -0.42 15.92 13.12
C PHE A 148 -0.05 15.77 14.59
N THR A 149 -1.02 16.02 15.46
CA THR A 149 -0.88 15.92 16.93
C THR A 149 -0.31 14.56 17.35
N ILE A 150 -0.78 13.48 16.73
CA ILE A 150 -0.32 12.10 16.98
C ILE A 150 1.17 11.88 16.68
N ASN A 151 1.80 12.76 15.90
CA ASN A 151 3.24 12.74 15.60
C ASN A 151 3.99 13.90 16.28
N ALA A 152 3.29 14.75 17.03
CA ALA A 152 3.85 15.89 17.73
C ALA A 152 4.10 15.55 19.21
N LEU A 153 4.80 14.43 19.41
CA LEU A 153 5.21 13.90 20.71
C LEU A 153 6.74 13.93 20.81
N ALA A 154 7.25 14.25 21.99
CA ALA A 154 8.68 14.16 22.30
C ALA A 154 8.90 13.53 23.68
N TRP A 155 9.94 12.72 23.83
CA TRP A 155 10.26 12.05 25.10
C TRP A 155 11.76 12.06 25.41
N ASN A 156 12.09 12.37 26.67
CA ASN A 156 13.44 12.28 27.22
C ASN A 156 13.34 11.62 28.62
N ALA A 157 14.25 10.73 28.99
CA ALA A 157 14.12 9.98 30.26
C ALA A 157 14.13 10.88 31.51
N SER A 158 14.81 12.03 31.46
CA SER A 158 14.90 12.98 32.58
C SER A 158 13.73 13.96 32.64
N ARG A 159 13.23 14.43 31.49
CA ARG A 159 12.11 15.38 31.40
C ARG A 159 10.74 14.68 31.32
N GLY A 160 10.75 13.43 30.86
CA GLY A 160 9.60 12.63 30.47
C GLY A 160 8.97 13.05 29.15
N LEU A 161 7.70 12.68 28.97
CA LEU A 161 6.94 12.98 27.75
C LEU A 161 6.50 14.45 27.71
N VAL A 162 6.70 15.07 26.55
CA VAL A 162 6.21 16.38 26.15
C VAL A 162 5.13 16.17 25.08
N ASP A 163 3.89 16.49 25.44
CA ASP A 163 2.71 16.45 24.55
C ASP A 163 1.98 17.81 24.60
N ALA A 164 2.53 18.81 23.91
CA ALA A 164 2.00 20.17 23.90
C ALA A 164 0.69 20.31 23.10
N TYR A 165 0.39 19.35 22.22
CA TYR A 165 -0.70 19.44 21.24
C TYR A 165 -1.80 18.38 21.41
N GLY A 166 -1.71 17.55 22.44
CA GLY A 166 -2.71 16.54 22.78
C GLY A 166 -2.67 15.29 21.89
N GLY A 167 -1.48 14.92 21.41
CA GLY A 167 -1.23 13.76 20.58
C GLY A 167 -1.63 12.44 21.24
N LEU A 168 -1.39 12.25 22.55
CA LEU A 168 -1.85 11.05 23.25
C LEU A 168 -3.37 10.95 23.29
N ARG A 169 -4.06 12.06 23.53
CA ARG A 169 -5.52 12.11 23.55
C ARG A 169 -6.09 11.75 22.17
N ASP A 170 -5.48 12.27 21.10
CA ASP A 170 -5.92 11.98 19.74
C ASP A 170 -5.56 10.55 19.31
N CYS A 171 -4.40 10.00 19.72
CA CYS A 171 -4.08 8.58 19.54
C CYS A 171 -5.15 7.68 20.16
N LYS A 172 -5.57 8.00 21.39
CA LYS A 172 -6.58 7.23 22.10
C LYS A 172 -7.96 7.29 21.44
N ARG A 173 -8.32 8.46 20.92
CA ARG A 173 -9.61 8.66 20.23
C ARG A 173 -9.58 8.15 18.79
N GLY A 174 -8.41 7.78 18.27
CA GLY A 174 -8.24 7.45 16.86
C GLY A 174 -8.50 8.65 15.95
N ILE A 175 -7.92 9.81 16.28
CA ILE A 175 -8.12 11.06 15.53
C ILE A 175 -6.83 11.53 14.88
N ILE A 176 -6.92 11.92 13.61
CA ILE A 176 -5.87 12.62 12.88
C ILE A 176 -6.23 14.12 12.88
N ARG A 177 -5.52 14.90 13.68
CA ARG A 177 -5.70 16.36 13.83
C ARG A 177 -4.42 17.07 13.48
N ALA A 178 -4.50 18.13 12.68
CA ALA A 178 -3.33 18.97 12.37
C ALA A 178 -2.80 19.70 13.62
N VAL A 179 -1.50 19.94 13.67
CA VAL A 179 -0.89 20.78 14.73
C VAL A 179 -1.18 22.25 14.46
N GLY A 180 -1.76 22.96 15.43
CA GLY A 180 -2.11 24.38 15.25
C GLY A 180 -3.19 24.57 14.19
N SER A 181 -2.96 25.49 13.24
CA SER A 181 -3.93 25.79 12.17
C SER A 181 -3.87 24.75 11.04
N ALA A 182 -4.96 24.01 10.85
CA ALA A 182 -5.04 23.00 9.80
C ALA A 182 -4.82 23.59 8.40
N ASP A 183 -5.39 24.76 8.12
CA ASP A 183 -5.24 25.45 6.83
C ASP A 183 -3.79 25.83 6.53
N MET A 184 -3.08 26.38 7.53
CA MET A 184 -1.65 26.67 7.41
C MET A 184 -0.85 25.38 7.19
N ARG A 185 -1.13 24.29 7.93
CA ARG A 185 -0.40 23.03 7.82
C ARG A 185 -0.56 22.41 6.43
N MET A 186 -1.75 22.41 5.84
CA MET A 186 -1.97 21.90 4.48
C MET A 186 -1.39 22.82 3.40
N SER A 187 -1.29 24.12 3.66
CA SER A 187 -0.72 25.09 2.71
C SER A 187 0.80 25.04 2.63
N GLU A 188 1.47 24.76 3.75
CA GLU A 188 2.93 24.58 3.80
C GLU A 188 3.38 23.35 3.01
N ASP A 189 2.80 22.18 3.31
CA ASP A 189 3.12 20.93 2.61
C ASP A 189 1.84 20.19 2.26
N ALA A 190 1.45 20.28 0.99
CA ALA A 190 0.24 19.64 0.48
C ALA A 190 0.33 18.10 0.57
N LEU A 191 1.53 17.53 0.70
CA LEU A 191 1.69 16.09 0.90
C LEU A 191 1.04 15.62 2.22
N ARG A 192 0.88 16.52 3.20
CA ARG A 192 0.18 16.24 4.46
C ARG A 192 -1.27 15.78 4.23
N ILE A 193 -1.92 16.23 3.15
CA ILE A 193 -3.26 15.75 2.76
C ILE A 193 -3.21 14.23 2.49
N LEU A 194 -2.22 13.76 1.73
CA LEU A 194 -2.06 12.33 1.43
C LEU A 194 -1.57 11.54 2.65
N ARG A 195 -0.73 12.15 3.50
CA ARG A 195 -0.30 11.54 4.77
C ARG A 195 -1.48 11.31 5.72
N ALA A 196 -2.44 12.24 5.78
CA ALA A 196 -3.66 12.07 6.57
C ALA A 196 -4.48 10.87 6.07
N LEU A 197 -4.66 10.75 4.74
CA LEU A 197 -5.32 9.58 4.12
C LEU A 197 -4.58 8.29 4.48
N ARG A 198 -3.24 8.27 4.31
CA ARG A 198 -2.40 7.13 4.67
C ARG A 198 -2.62 6.72 6.12
N PHE A 199 -2.51 7.65 7.07
CA PHE A 199 -2.71 7.38 8.48
C PHE A 199 -4.12 6.85 8.79
N ALA A 200 -5.15 7.38 8.13
CA ALA A 200 -6.51 6.88 8.27
C ALA A 200 -6.64 5.43 7.79
N SER A 201 -5.98 5.10 6.68
CA SER A 201 -5.95 3.75 6.12
C SER A 201 -5.09 2.76 6.94
N GLU A 202 -3.93 3.17 7.44
CA GLU A 202 -3.00 2.30 8.18
C GLU A 202 -3.43 2.04 9.63
N MET A 203 -4.15 2.99 10.25
CA MET A 203 -4.51 2.95 11.68
C MET A 203 -6.01 2.88 11.93
N GLY A 204 -6.85 3.11 10.91
CA GLY A 204 -8.31 3.16 11.08
C GLY A 204 -8.79 4.39 11.84
N PHE A 205 -7.97 5.45 11.88
CA PHE A 205 -8.30 6.70 12.56
C PHE A 205 -9.19 7.58 11.68
N SER A 206 -10.03 8.39 12.30
CA SER A 206 -10.83 9.43 11.63
C SER A 206 -10.09 10.75 11.58
N ILE A 207 -10.18 11.47 10.47
CA ILE A 207 -9.68 12.83 10.34
C ILE A 207 -10.62 13.81 11.06
N ASP A 208 -10.05 14.71 11.86
CA ASP A 208 -10.78 15.77 12.56
C ASP A 208 -11.48 16.74 11.58
N GLU A 209 -12.60 17.33 11.98
CA GLU A 209 -13.45 18.14 11.11
C GLU A 209 -12.74 19.36 10.52
N GLU A 210 -11.98 20.11 11.33
CA GLU A 210 -11.23 21.28 10.85
C GLU A 210 -10.11 20.85 9.88
N THR A 211 -9.44 19.73 10.21
CA THR A 211 -8.41 19.15 9.36
C THR A 211 -8.99 18.68 8.03
N TRP A 212 -10.15 18.04 8.06
CA TRP A 212 -10.87 17.59 6.86
C TRP A 212 -11.32 18.76 5.98
N HIS A 213 -11.83 19.84 6.59
CA HIS A 213 -12.21 21.05 5.87
C HIS A 213 -11.00 21.68 5.16
N ALA A 214 -9.88 21.86 5.88
CA ALA A 214 -8.64 22.38 5.31
C ALA A 214 -8.12 21.51 4.16
N MET A 215 -8.14 20.18 4.31
CA MET A 215 -7.76 19.25 3.24
C MET A 215 -8.60 19.44 1.97
N ASN A 216 -9.92 19.60 2.11
CA ASN A 216 -10.80 19.80 0.95
C ASN A 216 -10.57 21.15 0.26
N THR A 217 -10.36 22.21 1.03
CA THR A 217 -10.08 23.56 0.50
C THR A 217 -8.72 23.60 -0.21
N ARG A 218 -7.75 22.79 0.23
CA ARG A 218 -6.37 22.80 -0.28
C ARG A 218 -6.02 21.66 -1.24
N LYS A 219 -6.93 20.73 -1.53
CA LYS A 219 -6.63 19.53 -2.35
C LYS A 219 -6.10 19.81 -3.76
N THR A 220 -6.40 20.97 -4.35
CA THR A 220 -5.84 21.38 -5.66
C THR A 220 -4.33 21.60 -5.61
N LEU A 221 -3.74 21.84 -4.43
CA LEU A 221 -2.29 21.93 -4.26
C LEU A 221 -1.58 20.60 -4.55
N LEU A 222 -2.29 19.46 -4.49
CA LEU A 222 -1.73 18.15 -4.83
C LEU A 222 -1.19 18.10 -6.27
N GLU A 223 -1.75 18.87 -7.19
CA GLU A 223 -1.30 18.96 -8.59
C GLU A 223 0.11 19.53 -8.74
N LYS A 224 0.56 20.31 -7.75
CA LYS A 224 1.90 20.91 -7.72
C LYS A 224 2.97 19.95 -7.20
N LEU A 225 2.57 18.83 -6.59
CA LEU A 225 3.50 17.90 -5.97
C LEU A 225 4.19 17.03 -7.04
N PRO A 226 5.49 16.72 -6.85
CA PRO A 226 6.17 15.74 -7.68
C PRO A 226 5.49 14.37 -7.57
N MET A 227 5.10 13.82 -8.71
CA MET A 227 4.36 12.56 -8.79
C MET A 227 4.99 11.38 -8.03
N PRO A 228 6.33 11.18 -8.00
CA PRO A 228 6.92 10.10 -7.22
C PRO A 228 6.59 10.16 -5.72
N ARG A 229 6.40 11.36 -5.15
CA ARG A 229 6.01 11.53 -3.74
C ARG A 229 4.53 11.25 -3.53
N VAL A 230 3.70 11.76 -4.44
CA VAL A 230 2.26 11.48 -4.48
C VAL A 230 2.03 9.97 -4.53
N ARG A 231 2.73 9.28 -5.44
CA ARG A 231 2.68 7.83 -5.56
C ARG A 231 3.10 7.15 -4.26
N ALA A 232 4.24 7.51 -3.67
CA ALA A 232 4.73 6.86 -2.46
C ALA A 232 3.74 6.95 -1.28
N GLU A 233 3.10 8.11 -1.08
CA GLU A 233 2.07 8.25 -0.05
C GLU A 233 0.77 7.53 -0.41
N PHE A 234 0.35 7.59 -1.68
CA PHE A 234 -0.89 6.95 -2.13
C PHE A 234 -0.78 5.41 -2.16
N GLU A 235 0.38 4.84 -2.47
CA GLU A 235 0.64 3.40 -2.36
C GLU A 235 0.46 2.92 -0.93
N ARG A 236 1.07 3.61 0.04
CA ARG A 236 0.89 3.28 1.46
C ARG A 236 -0.56 3.44 1.92
N PHE A 237 -1.27 4.45 1.40
CA PHE A 237 -2.70 4.57 1.61
C PHE A 237 -3.47 3.35 1.08
N LEU A 238 -3.16 2.88 -0.12
CA LEU A 238 -3.82 1.72 -0.73
C LEU A 238 -3.50 0.40 0.00
N GLU A 239 -2.31 0.28 0.57
CA GLU A 239 -1.86 -0.93 1.29
C GLU A 239 -2.31 -0.98 2.76
N GLY A 240 -2.86 0.10 3.30
CA GLY A 240 -3.34 0.17 4.68
C GLY A 240 -4.50 -0.80 4.96
N SER A 241 -4.52 -1.35 6.17
CA SER A 241 -5.50 -2.37 6.60
C SER A 241 -6.96 -1.88 6.66
N HIS A 242 -7.16 -0.56 6.67
CA HIS A 242 -8.48 0.10 6.70
C HIS A 242 -8.79 0.86 5.40
N VAL A 243 -8.08 0.56 4.30
CA VAL A 243 -8.22 1.28 3.02
C VAL A 243 -9.66 1.33 2.52
N GLN A 244 -10.44 0.26 2.67
CA GLN A 244 -11.85 0.24 2.25
C GLN A 244 -12.65 1.38 2.89
N LYS A 245 -12.58 1.50 4.23
CA LYS A 245 -13.29 2.55 4.96
C LYS A 245 -12.75 3.93 4.60
N ALA A 246 -11.43 4.05 4.43
CA ALA A 246 -10.78 5.31 4.13
C ALA A 246 -11.09 5.81 2.70
N LEU A 247 -11.17 4.91 1.71
CA LEU A 247 -11.62 5.23 0.34
C LEU A 247 -13.05 5.78 0.36
N VAL A 248 -13.98 5.10 1.07
CA VAL A 248 -15.38 5.55 1.17
C VAL A 248 -15.47 6.90 1.88
N ALA A 249 -14.80 7.05 3.04
CA ALA A 249 -14.89 8.27 3.86
C ALA A 249 -14.25 9.50 3.19
N TYR A 250 -13.18 9.31 2.41
CA TYR A 250 -12.35 10.40 1.88
C TYR A 250 -12.31 10.43 0.34
N ALA A 251 -13.38 9.95 -0.30
CA ALA A 251 -13.53 9.91 -1.75
C ALA A 251 -13.29 11.27 -2.43
N ASP A 252 -13.61 12.38 -1.77
CA ASP A 252 -13.39 13.74 -2.30
C ASP A 252 -11.93 14.09 -2.59
N ILE A 253 -10.99 13.52 -1.84
CA ILE A 253 -9.55 13.69 -2.07
C ILE A 253 -9.06 12.66 -3.10
N VAL A 254 -9.53 11.41 -3.00
CA VAL A 254 -9.17 10.34 -3.95
C VAL A 254 -9.59 10.71 -5.37
N CYS A 255 -10.81 11.21 -5.57
CA CYS A 255 -11.31 11.66 -6.87
C CYS A 255 -10.66 12.98 -7.34
N ALA A 256 -10.14 13.81 -6.44
CA ALA A 256 -9.32 14.96 -6.87
C ALA A 256 -7.99 14.49 -7.47
N LEU A 257 -7.43 13.40 -6.95
CA LEU A 257 -6.18 12.81 -7.44
C LEU A 257 -6.38 11.91 -8.68
N ILE A 258 -7.53 11.23 -8.74
CA ILE A 258 -7.93 10.31 -9.81
C ILE A 258 -9.33 10.74 -10.31
N PRO A 259 -9.41 11.81 -11.12
CA PRO A 259 -10.69 12.34 -11.60
C PRO A 259 -11.55 11.32 -12.36
N GLU A 260 -10.91 10.31 -12.96
CA GLU A 260 -11.59 9.22 -13.67
C GLU A 260 -12.54 8.41 -12.76
N LEU A 261 -12.31 8.39 -11.44
CA LEU A 261 -13.19 7.73 -10.47
C LEU A 261 -14.45 8.53 -10.12
N GLN A 262 -14.48 9.83 -10.43
CA GLN A 262 -15.59 10.70 -10.05
C GLN A 262 -16.94 10.22 -10.61
N ALA A 263 -16.95 9.71 -11.83
CA ALA A 263 -18.16 9.19 -12.47
C ALA A 263 -18.71 7.90 -11.82
N SER A 264 -17.88 7.21 -11.01
CA SER A 264 -18.27 5.97 -10.32
C SER A 264 -18.97 6.25 -8.98
N ARG A 265 -18.71 7.42 -8.37
CA ARG A 265 -19.27 7.79 -7.06
C ARG A 265 -20.76 8.07 -7.17
N GLY A 266 -21.58 7.38 -6.35
CA GLY A 266 -23.03 7.47 -6.40
C GLY A 266 -23.65 6.84 -7.66
N PHE A 267 -22.86 6.16 -8.50
CA PHE A 267 -23.37 5.50 -9.69
C PHE A 267 -24.04 4.17 -9.30
N ASP A 268 -25.36 4.22 -9.10
CA ASP A 268 -26.17 3.03 -8.82
C ASP A 268 -26.05 2.01 -9.97
N GLN A 269 -25.61 0.80 -9.64
CA GLN A 269 -25.43 -0.25 -10.63
C GLN A 269 -26.74 -0.86 -11.10
N LYS A 270 -27.85 -0.76 -10.35
CA LYS A 270 -29.17 -1.35 -10.69
C LYS A 270 -29.09 -2.79 -11.23
N THR A 271 -28.37 -3.64 -10.52
CA THR A 271 -28.30 -5.08 -10.83
C THR A 271 -28.55 -5.89 -9.57
N ARG A 272 -29.00 -7.15 -9.72
CA ARG A 272 -29.21 -8.06 -8.58
C ARG A 272 -27.92 -8.44 -7.84
N TYR A 273 -26.77 -8.30 -8.50
CA TYR A 273 -25.47 -8.76 -8.00
C TYR A 273 -24.80 -7.76 -7.05
N HIS A 274 -25.14 -6.48 -7.13
CA HIS A 274 -24.42 -5.42 -6.44
C HIS A 274 -25.31 -4.74 -5.39
N CYS A 275 -24.75 -4.50 -4.21
CA CYS A 275 -25.38 -3.80 -3.11
C CYS A 275 -24.80 -2.40 -2.86
N PHE A 276 -23.85 -1.97 -3.69
CA PHE A 276 -23.14 -0.70 -3.59
C PHE A 276 -23.12 0.02 -4.94
N ASP A 277 -22.87 1.33 -4.90
CA ASP A 277 -22.47 2.05 -6.11
C ASP A 277 -21.11 1.55 -6.64
N VAL A 278 -20.76 1.94 -7.87
CA VAL A 278 -19.52 1.47 -8.53
C VAL A 278 -18.26 1.79 -7.71
N TYR A 279 -18.19 2.98 -7.10
CA TYR A 279 -17.02 3.41 -6.33
C TYR A 279 -16.91 2.65 -5.01
N GLU A 280 -17.99 2.56 -4.24
CA GLU A 280 -18.01 1.86 -2.96
C GLU A 280 -17.76 0.36 -3.16
N HIS A 281 -18.30 -0.24 -4.22
CA HIS A 281 -17.95 -1.61 -4.62
C HIS A 281 -16.44 -1.77 -4.87
N SER A 282 -15.84 -0.85 -5.63
CA SER A 282 -14.39 -0.85 -5.89
C SER A 282 -13.57 -0.65 -4.61
N ALA A 283 -14.06 0.15 -3.65
CA ALA A 283 -13.43 0.32 -2.34
C ALA A 283 -13.49 -0.97 -1.50
N HIS A 284 -14.60 -1.70 -1.54
CA HIS A 284 -14.73 -3.02 -0.90
C HIS A 284 -13.79 -4.05 -1.53
N CYS A 285 -13.79 -4.18 -2.85
CA CYS A 285 -12.87 -5.04 -3.58
C CYS A 285 -11.40 -4.70 -3.25
N THR A 286 -11.07 -3.40 -3.23
CA THR A 286 -9.75 -2.92 -2.80
C THR A 286 -9.43 -3.35 -1.38
N GLY A 287 -10.38 -3.36 -0.45
CA GLY A 287 -10.18 -3.83 0.93
C GLY A 287 -9.85 -5.32 1.06
N PHE A 288 -10.48 -6.16 0.24
CA PHE A 288 -10.42 -7.61 0.31
C PHE A 288 -9.18 -8.23 -0.37
N ILE A 289 -8.66 -7.60 -1.43
CA ILE A 289 -7.48 -8.10 -2.17
C ILE A 289 -6.19 -7.97 -1.33
N PRO A 290 -5.13 -8.79 -1.54
CA PRO A 290 -3.87 -8.63 -0.80
C PRO A 290 -3.27 -7.21 -0.86
N ALA A 291 -2.57 -6.80 0.20
CA ALA A 291 -1.93 -5.49 0.32
C ALA A 291 -0.63 -5.40 -0.51
N GLN A 292 -0.79 -5.37 -1.83
CA GLN A 292 0.28 -5.10 -2.78
C GLN A 292 -0.19 -3.99 -3.72
N ALA A 293 0.62 -2.93 -3.89
CA ALA A 293 0.24 -1.75 -4.66
C ALA A 293 -0.45 -2.05 -6.01
N HIS A 294 0.13 -2.90 -6.87
CA HIS A 294 -0.46 -3.19 -8.19
C HIS A 294 -1.80 -3.94 -8.13
N LEU A 295 -2.01 -4.77 -7.10
CA LEU A 295 -3.29 -5.44 -6.87
C LEU A 295 -4.35 -4.47 -6.35
N ARG A 296 -3.99 -3.62 -5.39
CA ARG A 296 -4.90 -2.59 -4.86
C ARG A 296 -5.28 -1.58 -5.94
N TRP A 297 -4.36 -1.23 -6.84
CA TRP A 297 -4.66 -0.44 -8.04
C TRP A 297 -5.62 -1.14 -9.00
N ALA A 298 -5.38 -2.43 -9.29
CA ALA A 298 -6.27 -3.20 -10.16
C ALA A 298 -7.68 -3.26 -9.55
N ALA A 299 -7.80 -3.56 -8.26
CA ALA A 299 -9.08 -3.59 -7.54
C ALA A 299 -9.78 -2.23 -7.48
N LEU A 300 -9.06 -1.13 -7.30
CA LEU A 300 -9.68 0.21 -7.28
C LEU A 300 -10.22 0.62 -8.66
N LEU A 301 -9.58 0.17 -9.74
CA LEU A 301 -9.87 0.63 -11.10
C LEU A 301 -10.64 -0.38 -11.97
N HIS A 302 -10.84 -1.61 -11.52
CA HIS A 302 -11.40 -2.70 -12.34
C HIS A 302 -12.75 -2.36 -12.99
N ASP A 303 -13.54 -1.56 -12.28
CA ASP A 303 -14.91 -1.18 -12.65
C ASP A 303 -15.07 0.28 -13.09
N SER A 304 -13.98 1.04 -13.13
CA SER A 304 -13.99 2.48 -13.45
C SER A 304 -14.58 2.81 -14.83
N GLY A 305 -14.63 1.84 -15.74
CA GLY A 305 -15.23 1.96 -17.06
C GLY A 305 -16.76 1.87 -17.09
N LYS A 306 -17.41 1.29 -16.07
CA LYS A 306 -18.86 1.01 -16.05
C LYS A 306 -19.72 2.24 -16.39
N PRO A 307 -19.51 3.44 -15.78
CA PRO A 307 -20.33 4.60 -16.08
C PRO A 307 -20.32 5.01 -17.56
N SER A 308 -19.21 4.77 -18.28
CA SER A 308 -19.04 5.19 -19.68
C SER A 308 -19.71 4.26 -20.70
N VAL A 309 -20.12 3.06 -20.30
CA VAL A 309 -20.71 2.03 -21.17
C VAL A 309 -22.08 1.56 -20.68
N CYS A 310 -22.65 2.26 -19.71
CA CYS A 310 -23.93 1.89 -19.11
C CYS A 310 -25.07 2.00 -20.13
N VAL A 311 -25.81 0.91 -20.29
CA VAL A 311 -27.09 0.86 -21.02
C VAL A 311 -28.16 0.39 -20.04
N GLU A 312 -29.28 1.12 -19.92
CA GLU A 312 -30.39 0.75 -19.05
C GLU A 312 -31.55 0.20 -19.87
N GLU A 313 -31.95 -1.05 -19.62
CA GLU A 313 -33.06 -1.74 -20.27
C GLU A 313 -34.02 -2.27 -19.20
N GLN A 314 -35.30 -1.92 -19.29
CA GLN A 314 -36.34 -2.37 -18.35
C GLN A 314 -36.00 -2.15 -16.86
N GLY A 315 -35.25 -1.09 -16.54
CA GLY A 315 -34.84 -0.74 -15.18
C GLY A 315 -33.61 -1.49 -14.67
N VAL A 316 -33.00 -2.35 -15.48
CA VAL A 316 -31.72 -3.04 -15.21
C VAL A 316 -30.62 -2.39 -16.03
N ARG A 317 -29.45 -2.16 -15.42
CA ARG A 317 -28.28 -1.62 -16.15
C ARG A 317 -27.33 -2.73 -16.57
N HIS A 318 -26.81 -2.57 -17.77
CA HIS A 318 -25.84 -3.46 -18.41
C HIS A 318 -24.55 -2.69 -18.71
N PHE A 319 -23.40 -3.36 -18.57
CA PHE A 319 -22.07 -2.75 -18.66
C PHE A 319 -21.16 -3.48 -19.65
N HIS A 320 -21.66 -3.82 -20.83
CA HIS A 320 -20.87 -4.54 -21.83
C HIS A 320 -19.64 -3.73 -22.27
N GLY A 321 -18.46 -4.36 -22.23
CA GLY A 321 -17.18 -3.73 -22.58
C GLY A 321 -16.60 -2.81 -21.50
N HIS A 322 -17.11 -2.86 -20.26
CA HIS A 322 -16.57 -2.02 -19.18
C HIS A 322 -15.11 -2.39 -18.86
N ALA A 323 -14.74 -3.68 -18.91
CA ALA A 323 -13.39 -4.14 -18.60
C ALA A 323 -12.34 -3.52 -19.56
N GLU A 324 -12.64 -3.41 -20.86
CA GLU A 324 -11.79 -2.71 -21.82
C GLU A 324 -11.64 -1.22 -21.48
N LYS A 325 -12.75 -0.55 -21.12
CA LYS A 325 -12.72 0.87 -20.74
C LYS A 325 -11.95 1.09 -19.44
N SER A 326 -12.17 0.25 -18.43
CA SER A 326 -11.42 0.24 -17.17
C SER A 326 -9.93 0.01 -17.41
N CYS A 327 -9.56 -0.86 -18.34
CA CYS A 327 -8.16 -1.10 -18.71
C CYS A 327 -7.50 0.15 -19.32
N ILE A 328 -8.22 0.90 -20.16
CA ILE A 328 -7.75 2.17 -20.73
C ILE A 328 -7.54 3.22 -19.62
N ILE A 329 -8.50 3.35 -18.70
CA ILE A 329 -8.40 4.24 -17.54
C ILE A 329 -7.20 3.85 -16.67
N THR A 330 -7.07 2.56 -16.35
CA THR A 330 -5.96 2.01 -15.56
C THR A 330 -4.61 2.36 -16.16
N ARG A 331 -4.45 2.19 -17.48
CA ARG A 331 -3.21 2.54 -18.18
C ARG A 331 -2.89 4.02 -18.06
N SER A 332 -3.89 4.89 -18.26
CA SER A 332 -3.75 6.34 -18.15
C SER A 332 -3.32 6.75 -16.74
N VAL A 333 -4.04 6.27 -15.72
CA VAL A 333 -3.78 6.60 -14.31
C VAL A 333 -2.40 6.12 -13.88
N LEU A 334 -2.04 4.85 -14.10
CA LEU A 334 -0.74 4.35 -13.66
C LEU A 334 0.43 4.98 -14.44
N SER A 335 0.23 5.35 -15.71
CA SER A 335 1.23 6.13 -16.45
C SER A 335 1.40 7.52 -15.85
N ARG A 336 0.31 8.20 -15.49
CA ARG A 336 0.33 9.51 -14.80
C ARG A 336 1.05 9.41 -13.46
N PHE A 337 0.88 8.32 -12.72
CA PHE A 337 1.60 8.03 -11.46
C PHE A 337 3.06 7.59 -11.65
N GLY A 338 3.55 7.50 -12.89
CA GLY A 338 4.94 7.20 -13.20
C GLY A 338 5.35 5.74 -12.94
N TYR A 339 4.40 4.80 -13.00
CA TYR A 339 4.72 3.37 -12.89
C TYR A 339 5.53 2.87 -14.10
N ARG A 340 6.37 1.85 -13.86
CA ARG A 340 7.09 1.16 -14.94
C ARG A 340 6.09 0.37 -15.78
N LYS A 341 6.33 0.29 -17.10
CA LYS A 341 5.50 -0.44 -18.07
C LYS A 341 5.09 -1.84 -17.61
N ARG A 342 6.01 -2.62 -17.01
CA ARG A 342 5.72 -3.97 -16.50
C ARG A 342 4.60 -3.99 -15.45
N VAL A 343 4.56 -3.01 -14.55
CA VAL A 343 3.51 -2.90 -13.51
C VAL A 343 2.19 -2.49 -14.15
N ILE A 344 2.23 -1.54 -15.08
CA ILE A 344 1.05 -1.07 -15.82
C ILE A 344 0.42 -2.22 -16.61
N ASP A 345 1.21 -2.94 -17.40
CA ASP A 345 0.72 -4.04 -18.23
C ASP A 345 0.13 -5.17 -17.37
N ARG A 346 0.71 -5.42 -16.19
CA ARG A 346 0.21 -6.40 -15.23
C ARG A 346 -1.15 -5.99 -14.64
N ALA A 347 -1.28 -4.76 -14.13
CA ALA A 347 -2.55 -4.25 -13.61
C ALA A 347 -3.63 -4.17 -14.70
N CYS A 348 -3.27 -3.73 -15.91
CA CYS A 348 -4.17 -3.72 -17.05
C CYS A 348 -4.66 -5.12 -17.43
N TYR A 349 -3.81 -6.15 -17.37
CA TYR A 349 -4.23 -7.53 -17.60
C TYR A 349 -5.28 -7.96 -16.58
N LEU A 350 -5.00 -7.75 -15.28
CA LEU A 350 -5.93 -8.09 -14.20
C LEU A 350 -7.27 -7.39 -14.38
N VAL A 351 -7.26 -6.07 -14.63
CA VAL A 351 -8.48 -5.27 -14.87
C VAL A 351 -9.23 -5.72 -16.12
N LYS A 352 -8.53 -6.03 -17.21
CA LYS A 352 -9.21 -6.44 -18.44
C LYS A 352 -9.92 -7.80 -18.30
N HIS A 353 -9.35 -8.70 -17.50
CA HIS A 353 -9.80 -10.08 -17.40
C HIS A 353 -10.54 -10.37 -16.08
N HIS A 354 -10.88 -9.36 -15.28
CA HIS A 354 -11.44 -9.56 -13.93
C HIS A 354 -12.83 -10.22 -13.95
N ASP A 355 -13.64 -9.96 -14.99
CA ASP A 355 -15.00 -10.48 -15.16
C ASP A 355 -15.05 -11.66 -16.17
N ASP A 356 -13.89 -12.23 -16.51
CA ASP A 356 -13.83 -13.40 -17.40
C ASP A 356 -14.43 -14.62 -16.69
N MET A 357 -15.68 -14.95 -17.03
CA MET A 357 -16.40 -16.09 -16.47
C MET A 357 -16.04 -17.40 -17.18
N LEU A 358 -15.73 -18.45 -16.42
CA LEU A 358 -15.58 -19.80 -16.96
C LEU A 358 -16.92 -20.48 -17.28
N GLY A 359 -18.01 -20.01 -16.68
CA GLY A 359 -19.36 -20.54 -16.93
C GLY A 359 -19.57 -21.98 -16.47
N VAL A 360 -18.75 -22.48 -15.55
CA VAL A 360 -18.85 -23.84 -14.99
C VAL A 360 -18.99 -23.81 -13.46
N PRO A 361 -19.68 -24.80 -12.85
CA PRO A 361 -19.71 -24.98 -11.41
C PRO A 361 -18.32 -25.23 -10.81
N CYS A 362 -18.14 -24.90 -9.53
CA CYS A 362 -16.85 -25.03 -8.84
C CYS A 362 -16.38 -26.49 -8.79
N GLU A 363 -17.30 -27.43 -8.64
CA GLU A 363 -17.05 -28.87 -8.55
C GLU A 363 -16.55 -29.46 -9.88
N GLU A 364 -16.78 -28.75 -10.99
CA GLU A 364 -16.40 -29.18 -12.34
C GLU A 364 -15.06 -28.57 -12.79
N ILE A 365 -14.42 -27.74 -11.95
CA ILE A 365 -13.11 -27.15 -12.26
C ILE A 365 -12.03 -28.24 -12.27
N THR A 366 -11.46 -28.49 -13.45
CA THR A 366 -10.43 -29.52 -13.65
C THR A 366 -9.03 -28.94 -13.81
N MET A 367 -8.00 -29.78 -13.59
CA MET A 367 -6.60 -29.42 -13.92
C MET A 367 -6.44 -29.00 -15.38
N THR A 368 -7.08 -29.70 -16.33
CA THR A 368 -6.98 -29.38 -17.76
C THR A 368 -7.44 -27.95 -18.03
N MET A 369 -8.56 -27.50 -17.42
CA MET A 369 -9.03 -26.11 -17.55
C MET A 369 -8.01 -25.10 -17.01
N VAL A 370 -7.43 -25.37 -15.83
CA VAL A 370 -6.41 -24.49 -15.24
C VAL A 370 -5.11 -24.50 -16.05
N GLN A 371 -4.69 -25.63 -16.63
CA GLN A 371 -3.54 -25.68 -17.53
C GLN A 371 -3.79 -24.82 -18.79
N HIS A 372 -5.01 -24.81 -19.33
CA HIS A 372 -5.37 -23.90 -20.43
C HIS A 372 -5.29 -22.43 -20.04
N LEU A 373 -5.75 -22.05 -18.83
CA LEU A 373 -5.61 -20.69 -18.32
C LEU A 373 -4.14 -20.31 -18.11
N LEU A 374 -3.35 -21.19 -17.52
CA LEU A 374 -1.90 -20.98 -17.36
C LEU A 374 -1.22 -20.81 -18.72
N LYS A 375 -1.62 -21.59 -19.73
CA LYS A 375 -1.12 -21.45 -21.11
C LYS A 375 -1.43 -20.06 -21.69
N THR A 376 -2.66 -19.55 -21.54
CA THR A 376 -3.00 -18.19 -22.03
C THR A 376 -2.19 -17.12 -21.29
N MET A 377 -1.86 -17.36 -20.02
CA MET A 377 -0.96 -16.54 -19.19
C MET A 377 0.53 -16.83 -19.44
N LYS A 378 0.89 -17.59 -20.49
CA LYS A 378 2.27 -17.96 -20.86
C LYS A 378 3.04 -18.66 -19.73
N GLY A 379 2.34 -19.46 -18.93
CA GLY A 379 2.87 -20.17 -17.77
C GLY A 379 3.16 -19.28 -16.56
N ASN A 380 2.65 -18.04 -16.53
CA ASN A 380 2.83 -17.14 -15.39
C ASN A 380 1.88 -17.51 -14.25
N VAL A 381 2.36 -18.38 -13.37
CA VAL A 381 1.64 -18.85 -12.17
C VAL A 381 1.35 -17.71 -11.19
N GLU A 382 2.27 -16.75 -11.06
CA GLU A 382 2.07 -15.60 -10.16
C GLU A 382 0.89 -14.74 -10.63
N LEU A 383 0.80 -14.46 -11.94
CA LEU A 383 -0.33 -13.73 -12.53
C LEU A 383 -1.65 -14.48 -12.37
N PHE A 384 -1.63 -15.81 -12.44
CA PHE A 384 -2.81 -16.65 -12.21
C PHE A 384 -3.36 -16.47 -10.79
N TYR A 385 -2.50 -16.53 -9.77
CA TYR A 385 -2.90 -16.31 -8.38
C TYR A 385 -3.43 -14.89 -8.14
N GLU A 386 -2.80 -13.88 -8.75
CA GLU A 386 -3.28 -12.50 -8.66
C GLU A 386 -4.65 -12.29 -9.32
N TRP A 387 -4.88 -12.95 -10.46
CA TRP A 387 -6.18 -12.94 -11.13
C TRP A 387 -7.26 -13.63 -10.27
N CYS A 388 -6.94 -14.76 -9.65
CA CYS A 388 -7.83 -15.41 -8.68
C CYS A 388 -8.10 -14.50 -7.46
N ALA A 389 -7.07 -13.80 -6.97
CA ALA A 389 -7.21 -12.87 -5.85
C ALA A 389 -8.15 -11.69 -6.18
N LEU A 390 -8.07 -11.13 -7.40
CA LEU A 390 -8.97 -10.07 -7.84
C LEU A 390 -10.40 -10.56 -8.00
N GLN A 391 -10.62 -11.72 -8.63
CA GLN A 391 -11.96 -12.31 -8.74
C GLN A 391 -12.59 -12.60 -7.38
N ARG A 392 -11.79 -13.15 -6.45
CA ARG A 392 -12.23 -13.41 -5.08
C ARG A 392 -12.66 -12.12 -4.39
N ALA A 393 -11.84 -11.07 -4.50
CA ALA A 393 -12.12 -9.78 -3.87
C ALA A 393 -13.35 -9.08 -4.47
N ASP A 394 -13.52 -9.13 -5.80
CA ASP A 394 -14.71 -8.64 -6.51
C ASP A 394 -15.97 -9.39 -6.05
N ALA A 395 -15.92 -10.73 -6.02
CA ALA A 395 -17.02 -11.55 -5.55
C ALA A 395 -17.37 -11.30 -4.08
N GLN A 396 -16.39 -11.07 -3.19
CA GLN A 396 -16.64 -10.69 -1.79
C GLN A 396 -17.34 -9.33 -1.65
N ALA A 397 -17.16 -8.42 -2.63
CA ALA A 397 -17.79 -7.11 -2.67
C ALA A 397 -19.19 -7.10 -3.32
N LYS A 398 -19.74 -8.28 -3.69
CA LYS A 398 -21.11 -8.45 -4.20
C LYS A 398 -22.12 -8.70 -3.08
N ALA A 399 -23.40 -8.55 -3.41
CA ALA A 399 -24.51 -8.77 -2.50
C ALA A 399 -24.52 -10.20 -1.94
N ALA A 400 -25.05 -10.36 -0.71
CA ALA A 400 -25.18 -11.67 -0.09
C ALA A 400 -25.98 -12.64 -1.00
N GLY A 401 -25.46 -13.85 -1.19
CA GLY A 401 -26.02 -14.84 -2.12
C GLY A 401 -25.48 -14.76 -3.55
N TYR A 402 -24.67 -13.76 -3.90
CA TYR A 402 -24.02 -13.63 -5.22
C TYR A 402 -22.49 -13.65 -5.13
N GLN A 403 -21.95 -14.28 -4.09
CA GLN A 403 -20.51 -14.35 -3.79
C GLN A 403 -19.88 -15.68 -4.23
N GLU A 404 -20.54 -16.43 -5.12
CA GLU A 404 -20.09 -17.75 -5.61
C GLU A 404 -18.69 -17.70 -6.24
N GLY A 405 -18.30 -16.55 -6.81
CA GLY A 405 -16.96 -16.32 -7.35
C GLY A 405 -15.81 -16.51 -6.34
N VAL A 406 -16.09 -16.45 -5.03
CA VAL A 406 -15.11 -16.77 -3.98
C VAL A 406 -14.73 -18.25 -4.04
N ALA A 407 -15.72 -19.14 -4.05
CA ALA A 407 -15.50 -20.58 -4.12
C ALA A 407 -14.86 -20.99 -5.45
N LEU A 408 -15.20 -20.29 -6.54
CA LEU A 408 -14.59 -20.51 -7.86
C LEU A 408 -13.09 -20.19 -7.84
N ALA A 409 -12.70 -19.03 -7.30
CA ALA A 409 -11.29 -18.66 -7.16
C ALA A 409 -10.52 -19.68 -6.31
N ASP A 410 -11.11 -20.14 -5.20
CA ASP A 410 -10.49 -21.17 -4.34
C ASP A 410 -10.32 -22.51 -5.07
N ALA A 411 -11.32 -22.95 -5.85
CA ALA A 411 -11.24 -24.17 -6.65
C ALA A 411 -10.15 -24.08 -7.74
N LEU A 412 -10.05 -22.92 -8.41
CA LEU A 412 -9.02 -22.64 -9.40
C LEU A 412 -7.61 -22.71 -8.82
N GLU A 413 -7.38 -22.07 -7.66
CA GLU A 413 -6.10 -22.14 -6.95
C GLU A 413 -5.78 -23.56 -6.46
N ALA A 414 -6.77 -24.32 -6.00
CA ALA A 414 -6.58 -25.71 -5.61
C ALA A 414 -6.10 -26.59 -6.77
N GLN A 415 -6.69 -26.45 -7.96
CA GLN A 415 -6.23 -27.17 -9.15
C GLN A 415 -4.84 -26.69 -9.62
N CYS A 416 -4.55 -25.39 -9.53
CA CYS A 416 -3.21 -24.87 -9.81
C CYS A 416 -2.16 -25.50 -8.89
N ASN A 417 -2.43 -25.54 -7.59
CA ASN A 417 -1.57 -26.21 -6.62
C ASN A 417 -1.38 -27.71 -6.92
N ALA A 418 -2.43 -28.41 -7.36
CA ALA A 418 -2.33 -29.80 -7.77
C ALA A 418 -1.42 -29.98 -9.00
N ILE A 419 -1.55 -29.12 -10.00
CA ILE A 419 -0.69 -29.08 -11.20
C ILE A 419 0.78 -28.88 -10.81
N LEU A 420 1.06 -27.90 -9.95
CA LEU A 420 2.42 -27.61 -9.48
C LEU A 420 3.01 -28.79 -8.71
N LYS A 421 2.19 -29.46 -7.87
CA LYS A 421 2.63 -30.61 -7.06
C LYS A 421 2.94 -31.85 -7.91
N CYS A 422 2.13 -32.14 -8.92
CA CYS A 422 2.32 -33.34 -9.76
C CYS A 422 3.23 -33.10 -10.98
N GLY A 423 3.61 -31.84 -11.25
CA GLY A 423 4.48 -31.49 -12.37
C GLY A 423 3.81 -31.59 -13.74
N ALA A 424 2.47 -31.52 -13.81
CA ALA A 424 1.77 -31.54 -15.09
C ALA A 424 2.16 -30.32 -15.95
N PRO A 425 2.41 -30.48 -17.27
CA PRO A 425 2.91 -29.40 -18.12
C PRO A 425 1.81 -28.38 -18.45
N TYR A 426 2.13 -27.09 -18.31
CA TYR A 426 1.21 -25.97 -18.59
C TYR A 426 1.89 -24.81 -19.34
N SER A 427 3.16 -24.98 -19.71
CA SER A 427 3.95 -23.96 -20.40
C SER A 427 4.88 -24.61 -21.43
N LEU A 428 5.26 -23.85 -22.45
CA LEU A 428 6.15 -24.35 -23.52
C LEU A 428 7.49 -24.85 -22.97
N LYS A 429 7.96 -24.27 -21.86
CA LYS A 429 9.22 -24.66 -21.19
C LYS A 429 9.17 -26.05 -20.56
N GLN A 430 7.99 -26.63 -20.39
CA GLN A 430 7.78 -27.95 -19.80
C GLN A 430 7.50 -29.03 -20.86
N LEU A 431 7.46 -28.67 -22.14
CA LEU A 431 7.37 -29.66 -23.20
C LEU A 431 8.66 -30.48 -23.27
N ALA A 432 8.52 -31.77 -23.59
CA ALA A 432 9.64 -32.66 -23.82
C ALA A 432 10.33 -32.45 -25.18
N ILE A 433 9.87 -31.48 -25.98
CA ILE A 433 10.47 -31.05 -27.24
C ILE A 433 10.79 -29.56 -27.19
N THR A 434 11.76 -29.15 -27.99
CA THR A 434 12.26 -27.78 -28.12
C THR A 434 11.95 -27.19 -29.49
N GLY A 435 12.30 -25.92 -29.71
CA GLY A 435 12.22 -25.31 -31.04
C GLY A 435 13.13 -26.01 -32.07
N ASP A 436 14.29 -26.49 -31.63
CA ASP A 436 15.25 -27.19 -32.50
C ASP A 436 14.70 -28.53 -32.98
N ASP A 437 13.96 -29.24 -32.13
CA ASP A 437 13.23 -30.47 -32.52
C ASP A 437 12.19 -30.14 -33.60
N VAL A 438 11.39 -29.10 -33.41
CA VAL A 438 10.39 -28.68 -34.40
C VAL A 438 11.04 -28.35 -35.74
N CYS A 439 12.13 -27.57 -35.75
CA CYS A 439 12.89 -27.26 -36.97
C CYS A 439 13.41 -28.52 -37.67
N THR A 440 13.96 -29.45 -36.90
CA THR A 440 14.57 -30.68 -37.41
C THR A 440 13.54 -31.59 -38.07
N TYR A 441 12.36 -31.75 -37.46
CA TYR A 441 11.38 -32.77 -37.88
C TYR A 441 10.27 -32.26 -38.79
N THR A 442 10.00 -30.95 -38.83
CA THR A 442 8.90 -30.38 -39.66
C THR A 442 9.38 -29.57 -40.84
N HIS A 443 10.66 -29.14 -40.85
CA HIS A 443 11.21 -28.20 -41.82
C HIS A 443 10.37 -26.93 -42.02
N CYS A 444 9.65 -26.49 -40.98
CA CYS A 444 8.80 -25.31 -41.03
C CYS A 444 9.62 -24.01 -41.01
N GLU A 445 8.98 -22.91 -41.40
CA GLU A 445 9.55 -21.57 -41.26
C GLU A 445 9.71 -21.19 -39.78
N ALA A 446 10.69 -20.34 -39.48
CA ALA A 446 11.01 -19.93 -38.11
C ALA A 446 9.82 -19.25 -37.40
N CYS A 447 8.95 -18.57 -38.15
CA CYS A 447 7.75 -17.92 -37.61
C CYS A 447 6.70 -18.92 -37.10
N ASP A 448 6.72 -20.17 -37.57
CA ASP A 448 5.69 -21.16 -37.28
C ASP A 448 6.02 -22.03 -36.05
N ILE A 449 7.29 -22.07 -35.64
CA ILE A 449 7.78 -22.89 -34.52
C ILE A 449 6.96 -22.65 -33.25
N GLY A 450 6.74 -21.39 -32.88
CA GLY A 450 5.99 -21.04 -31.67
C GLY A 450 4.54 -21.50 -31.73
N ALA A 451 3.91 -21.45 -32.90
CA ALA A 451 2.55 -21.94 -33.10
C ALA A 451 2.48 -23.46 -32.98
N ILE A 452 3.46 -24.18 -33.55
CA ILE A 452 3.56 -25.64 -33.44
C ILE A 452 3.78 -26.08 -32.00
N LEU A 453 4.70 -25.45 -31.27
CA LEU A 453 4.91 -25.73 -29.84
C LEU A 453 3.66 -25.44 -29.01
N THR A 454 2.90 -24.40 -29.34
CA THR A 454 1.62 -24.10 -28.68
C THR A 454 0.58 -25.20 -28.92
N LYS A 455 0.47 -25.69 -30.16
CA LYS A 455 -0.38 -26.84 -30.50
C LYS A 455 0.07 -28.12 -29.79
N ALA A 456 1.38 -28.36 -29.70
CA ALA A 456 1.93 -29.51 -28.97
C ALA A 456 1.51 -29.47 -27.50
N LEU A 457 1.67 -28.32 -26.84
CA LEU A 457 1.25 -28.12 -25.46
C LEU A 457 -0.26 -28.33 -25.28
N GLU A 458 -1.09 -27.82 -26.19
CA GLU A 458 -2.54 -28.08 -26.17
C GLU A 458 -2.87 -29.57 -26.20
N ARG A 459 -2.24 -30.32 -27.11
CA ARG A 459 -2.46 -31.77 -27.20
C ARG A 459 -2.04 -32.51 -25.95
N VAL A 460 -0.95 -32.08 -25.33
CA VAL A 460 -0.48 -32.64 -24.06
C VAL A 460 -1.46 -32.34 -22.92
N ILE A 461 -1.91 -31.09 -22.80
CA ILE A 461 -2.90 -30.67 -21.79
C ILE A 461 -4.22 -31.45 -21.95
N ASP A 462 -4.67 -31.62 -23.19
CA ASP A 462 -5.89 -32.36 -23.54
C ASP A 462 -5.73 -33.88 -23.47
N LYS A 463 -4.57 -34.39 -23.03
CA LYS A 463 -4.25 -35.82 -22.97
C LYS A 463 -4.38 -36.55 -24.32
N ARG A 464 -4.23 -35.82 -25.43
CA ARG A 464 -4.21 -36.35 -26.80
C ARG A 464 -2.80 -36.75 -27.27
N CYS A 465 -1.77 -36.41 -26.48
CA CYS A 465 -0.38 -36.78 -26.69
C CYS A 465 0.34 -36.85 -25.34
N GLU A 466 1.21 -37.83 -25.14
CA GLU A 466 2.05 -37.89 -23.94
C GLU A 466 3.16 -36.83 -24.03
N ASN A 467 3.55 -36.26 -22.88
CA ASN A 467 4.69 -35.34 -22.82
C ASN A 467 6.02 -36.11 -22.79
N SER A 468 6.28 -36.92 -23.81
CA SER A 468 7.56 -37.58 -24.04
C SER A 468 8.12 -37.14 -25.38
N HIS A 469 9.44 -37.11 -25.50
CA HIS A 469 10.12 -36.66 -26.72
C HIS A 469 9.64 -37.49 -27.93
N ASP A 470 9.67 -38.82 -27.83
CA ASP A 470 9.24 -39.73 -28.88
C ASP A 470 7.78 -39.51 -29.32
N ALA A 471 6.84 -39.39 -28.38
CA ALA A 471 5.42 -39.22 -28.70
C ALA A 471 5.16 -37.89 -29.44
N LEU A 472 5.83 -36.83 -29.01
CA LEU A 472 5.71 -35.51 -29.62
C LEU A 472 6.40 -35.43 -30.98
N VAL A 473 7.58 -36.03 -31.15
CA VAL A 473 8.25 -36.12 -32.46
C VAL A 473 7.43 -36.95 -33.45
N ASN A 474 6.88 -38.09 -33.02
CA ASN A 474 6.00 -38.89 -33.86
C ASN A 474 4.78 -38.08 -34.33
N TRP A 475 4.20 -37.25 -33.46
CA TRP A 475 3.13 -36.34 -33.84
C TRP A 475 3.58 -35.27 -34.84
N LEU A 476 4.76 -34.67 -34.66
CA LEU A 476 5.33 -33.70 -35.61
C LEU A 476 5.50 -34.31 -37.02
N VAL A 477 6.02 -35.55 -37.09
CA VAL A 477 6.29 -36.25 -38.36
C VAL A 477 5.00 -36.74 -39.03
N ALA A 478 3.97 -37.11 -38.25
CA ALA A 478 2.69 -37.61 -38.77
C ALA A 478 1.82 -36.53 -39.47
N GLY A 479 2.22 -35.26 -39.42
CA GLY A 479 1.55 -34.15 -40.10
C GLY A 479 0.58 -33.40 -39.19
N SER A 480 0.84 -32.09 -39.05
CA SER A 480 0.15 -31.09 -38.22
C SER A 480 -1.29 -30.73 -38.65
N SER A 481 -2.05 -31.72 -39.15
CA SER A 481 -3.43 -31.55 -39.67
C SER A 481 -4.39 -30.99 -38.64
#